data_AF-A0A2W6ZD69-F1
#
_entry.id   AF-A0A2W6ZD69-F1
#
_cell.length_a   1.000
_cell.length_b   1.000
_cell.length_c   1.000
_cell.angle_alpha   90.00
_cell.angle_beta   90.00
_cell.angle_gamma   90.00
#
_symmetry.space_group_name_H-M   'P 1'
#
loop_
_entity.id
_entity.type
_entity.pdbx_description
1 polymer ?
#
loop_
_entity_poly.entity_id
_entity_poly.type
_entity_poly.pdbx_seq_one_letter_code
_entity_poly.pdbx_strand_id
1 'polypeptide(L)' 'MLEQTLTPPPTALIVRVDEAEMDEMWSFVQSKRQQRWLWHAIDHQTDAVLAYVLVLSQANNDG' A
#
# COMPACT_ATOMS: atom_id res chain seq x y z
N MET A 1 -6.53 -28.60 -27.23
CA MET A 1 -6.63 -27.16 -27.53
C MET A 1 -7.39 -26.53 -26.38
N LEU A 2 -6.69 -25.84 -25.47
CA LEU A 2 -7.29 -25.19 -24.30
C LEU A 2 -7.38 -23.70 -24.61
N GLU A 3 -8.59 -23.16 -24.63
CA GLU A 3 -8.80 -21.73 -24.85
C GLU A 3 -8.39 -20.99 -23.57
N GLN A 4 -7.32 -20.22 -23.65
CA GLN A 4 -6.91 -19.36 -22.55
C GLN A 4 -7.89 -18.20 -22.48
N THR A 5 -8.73 -18.17 -21.45
CA THR A 5 -9.56 -17.02 -21.10
C THR A 5 -8.62 -15.85 -20.76
N LEU A 6 -8.38 -14.97 -21.73
CA LEU A 6 -7.61 -13.74 -21.51
C LEU A 6 -8.44 -12.84 -20.60
N THR A 7 -8.11 -12.81 -19.31
CA THR A 7 -8.60 -11.76 -18.42
C THR A 7 -8.21 -10.40 -19.02
N PRO A 8 -9.15 -9.43 -19.13
CA PRO A 8 -8.78 -8.10 -19.60
C PRO A 8 -7.70 -7.51 -18.69
N PRO A 9 -6.76 -6.73 -19.24
CA PRO A 9 -5.73 -6.10 -18.42
C PRO A 9 -6.41 -5.19 -17.38
N PRO A 10 -5.85 -5.11 -16.16
CA PRO A 10 -6.38 -4.24 -15.13
C PRO A 10 -6.40 -2.78 -15.64
N THR A 11 -7.57 -2.14 -15.54
CA THR A 11 -7.73 -0.72 -15.88
C THR A 11 -7.16 0.14 -14.76
N ALA A 12 -6.17 0.98 -15.06
CA ALA A 12 -5.61 1.94 -14.12
C ALA A 12 -6.25 3.33 -14.30
N LEU A 13 -6.62 3.99 -13.21
CA LEU A 13 -6.98 5.40 -13.19
C LEU A 13 -5.68 6.23 -13.21
N ILE A 14 -5.54 7.10 -14.22
CA ILE A 14 -4.42 8.06 -14.24
C ILE A 14 -4.91 9.37 -13.61
N VAL A 15 -4.31 9.73 -12.48
CA VAL A 15 -4.57 10.99 -11.78
C VAL A 15 -3.37 11.90 -11.98
N ARG A 16 -3.62 13.15 -12.37
CA ARG A 16 -2.59 14.19 -12.39
C ARG A 16 -2.57 14.87 -11.03
N VAL A 17 -1.38 14.96 -10.46
CA VAL A 17 -1.09 15.70 -9.23
C VAL A 17 0.04 16.67 -9.49
N ASP A 18 -0.03 17.84 -8.88
CA ASP A 18 0.98 18.88 -9.04
C ASP A 18 2.16 18.67 -8.07
N GLU A 19 1.88 18.18 -6.85
CA GLU A 19 2.89 17.85 -5.85
C GLU A 19 2.45 16.64 -5.03
N ALA A 20 3.36 15.70 -4.81
CA ALA A 20 3.11 14.51 -4.01
C ALA A 20 4.13 14.42 -2.88
N GLU A 21 3.65 14.18 -1.66
CA GLU A 21 4.48 13.90 -0.50
C GLU A 21 4.43 12.41 -0.19
N MET A 22 5.58 11.85 0.19
CA MET A 22 5.71 10.45 0.59
C MET A 22 6.29 10.38 1.99
N ASP A 23 5.62 9.65 2.88
CA ASP A 23 6.05 9.51 4.26
C ASP A 23 6.05 8.03 4.70
N GLU A 24 6.96 7.74 5.64
CA GLU A 24 7.08 6.46 6.31
C GLU A 24 6.49 6.56 7.71
N MET A 25 5.45 5.76 7.95
CA MET A 25 4.87 5.60 9.27
C MET A 25 5.08 4.19 9.79
N TRP A 26 5.35 4.09 11.08
CA TRP A 26 5.50 2.82 11.77
C TRP A 26 4.65 2.78 13.04
N SER A 27 4.01 1.64 13.27
CA SER A 27 3.26 1.37 14.50
C SER A 27 3.14 -0.13 14.74
N PHE A 28 2.36 -0.52 15.74
CA PHE A 28 2.04 -1.92 16.04
C PHE A 28 0.54 -2.11 16.26
N VAL A 29 0.02 -3.27 15.87
CA VAL A 29 -1.39 -3.63 16.14
C VAL A 29 -1.43 -4.52 17.36
N GLN A 30 -2.15 -4.09 18.40
CA GLN A 30 -2.35 -4.81 19.68
C GLN A 30 -1.08 -5.04 20.52
N SER A 31 0.02 -5.52 19.94
CA SER A 31 1.28 -5.83 20.63
C SER A 31 2.48 -5.39 19.80
N LYS A 32 3.55 -4.95 20.46
CA LYS A 32 4.83 -4.55 19.84
C LYS A 32 5.52 -5.66 19.03
N ARG A 33 5.11 -6.92 19.20
CA ARG A 33 5.55 -8.05 18.36
C ARG A 33 4.92 -8.04 16.97
N GLN A 34 3.80 -7.33 16.78
CA GLN A 34 3.06 -7.23 15.53
C GLN A 34 3.28 -5.84 14.91
N GLN A 35 4.52 -5.59 14.48
CA GLN A 35 4.89 -4.31 13.89
C GLN A 35 4.34 -4.18 12.47
N ARG A 36 4.01 -2.96 12.09
CA ARG A 36 3.48 -2.58 10.77
C ARG A 36 4.26 -1.37 10.28
N TRP A 37 4.69 -1.44 9.02
CA TRP A 37 5.14 -0.27 8.29
C TRP A 37 4.05 0.13 7.30
N LEU A 38 3.74 1.41 7.28
CA LEU A 38 2.87 2.04 6.30
C LEU A 38 3.70 3.06 5.55
N TRP A 39 3.86 2.85 4.25
CA TRP A 39 4.31 3.89 3.35
C TRP A 39 3.08 4.43 2.63
N HIS A 40 2.94 5.74 2.56
CA HIS A 40 1.86 6.37 1.80
C HIS A 40 2.38 7.55 1.00
N ALA A 41 1.70 7.81 -0.11
CA ALA A 41 1.84 9.02 -0.89
C ALA A 41 0.52 9.80 -0.86
N ILE A 42 0.60 11.10 -0.62
CA ILE A 42 -0.54 12.01 -0.62
C ILE A 42 -0.31 13.16 -1.60
N ASP A 43 -1.40 13.69 -2.15
CA ASP A 43 -1.40 14.99 -2.81
C ASP A 43 -1.28 16.09 -1.75
N HIS A 44 -0.20 16.86 -1.79
CA HIS A 44 0.07 17.90 -0.78
C HIS A 44 -1.01 18.98 -0.72
N GLN A 45 -1.72 19.21 -1.83
CA GLN A 45 -2.71 20.28 -1.91
C GLN A 45 -4.08 19.87 -1.35
N THR A 46 -4.44 18.59 -1.50
CA THR A 46 -5.79 18.09 -1.17
C THR A 46 -5.80 17.10 -0.01
N ASP A 47 -4.62 16.71 0.49
CA ASP A 47 -4.42 15.61 1.44
C ASP A 47 -4.98 14.25 0.95
N ALA A 48 -5.26 14.12 -0.35
CA ALA A 48 -5.81 12.90 -0.91
C ALA A 48 -4.74 11.80 -0.99
N VAL A 49 -5.07 10.59 -0.54
CA VAL A 49 -4.17 9.43 -0.66
C VAL A 49 -4.08 8.99 -2.11
N LEU A 50 -2.86 9.01 -2.66
CA LEU A 50 -2.55 8.61 -4.03
C LEU A 50 -2.16 7.13 -4.10
N ALA A 51 -1.41 6.66 -3.11
CA ALA A 51 -0.98 5.27 -2.99
C ALA A 51 -0.61 4.94 -1.55
N TYR A 52 -0.69 3.66 -1.19
CA TYR A 52 -0.12 3.17 0.07
C TYR A 52 0.32 1.72 -0.05
N VAL A 53 1.29 1.34 0.77
CA VAL A 53 1.67 -0.06 0.99
C VAL A 53 1.75 -0.33 2.48
N LEU A 54 1.03 -1.37 2.91
CA LEU A 54 1.04 -1.85 4.29
C LEU A 54 1.86 -3.14 4.34
N VAL A 55 2.98 -3.11 5.07
CA VAL A 55 3.82 -4.29 5.27
C VAL A 55 3.43 -4.96 6.58
N LEU A 56 2.93 -6.19 6.47
CA LEU A 56 2.61 -7.03 7.61
C LEU A 56 3.88 -7.81 7.99
N SER A 57 4.47 -7.52 9.15
CA SER A 57 5.36 -8.51 9.76
C SER A 57 4.50 -9.66 10.28
N GLN A 58 4.83 -10.89 9.86
CA GLN A 58 4.33 -12.07 10.55
C GLN A 58 5.09 -12.15 11.87
N ALA A 59 4.36 -12.25 12.98
CA ALA A 59 4.99 -12.67 14.22
C ALA A 59 5.48 -14.09 13.96
N ASN A 60 6.78 -14.27 13.78
CA ASN A 60 7.36 -15.60 13.81
C ASN A 60 6.92 -16.23 15.13
N ASN A 61 6.39 -17.46 15.05
CA ASN A 61 6.17 -18.31 16.21
C ASN A 61 7.54 -18.74 16.74
N ASP A 62 8.29 -17.80 17.29
CA ASP A 62 9.55 -18.06 17.97
C ASP A 62 9.23 -18.45 19.41
N GLY A 63 9.17 -19.77 19.63
CA GLY A 63 9.42 -20.48 20.91
C GLY A 63 8.66 -20.04 22.15
#